data_AF-A0A0V1PWY2-F1
#
_entry.id   AF-A0A0V1PWY2-F1
#
_cell.length_a   1.000
_cell.length_b   1.000
_cell.length_c   1.000
_cell.angle_alpha   90.00
_cell.angle_beta   90.00
_cell.angle_gamma   90.00
#
_symmetry.space_group_name_H-M   'P 1'
#
loop_
_entity.id
_entity.type
_entity.pdbx_description
1 polymer ?
#
loop_
_entity_poly.entity_id
_entity_poly.type
_entity_poly.pdbx_seq_one_letter_code
_entity_poly.pdbx_strand_id
1 'polypeptide(L)' 'MREFTTKELNLFGSFRYGFNDYKTSVAILDENHRNGKENAAIDFESLIAHRFKFDEAIDAYDLIKGGNNCHKCIISGPE' A
#
# COMPACT_ATOMS: atom_id res chain seq x y z
N MET A 1 -6.67 -30.92 -4.72
CA MET A 1 -5.33 -31.54 -4.72
C MET A 1 -4.93 -32.08 -6.10
N ARG A 2 -5.80 -32.79 -6.84
CA ARG A 2 -5.53 -33.26 -8.22
C ARG A 2 -5.06 -32.17 -9.19
N GLU A 3 -5.62 -30.96 -9.10
CA GLU A 3 -5.31 -29.86 -10.03
C GLU A 3 -3.89 -29.32 -9.93
N PHE A 4 -3.26 -29.33 -8.74
CA PHE A 4 -1.89 -28.86 -8.58
C PHE A 4 -0.88 -29.83 -9.20
N THR A 5 -1.13 -31.13 -9.02
CA THR A 5 -0.23 -32.20 -9.47
C THR A 5 -0.25 -32.40 -10.99
N THR A 6 -1.40 -32.19 -11.65
CA THR A 6 -1.51 -32.37 -13.11
C THR A 6 -1.02 -31.17 -13.93
N LYS A 7 -0.83 -30.02 -13.29
CA LYS A 7 -0.49 -28.74 -13.95
C LYS A 7 0.85 -28.16 -13.49
N GLU A 8 1.63 -28.92 -12.72
CA GLU A 8 2.92 -28.47 -12.17
C GLU A 8 2.84 -27.11 -11.45
N LEU A 9 1.71 -26.85 -10.78
CA LEU A 9 1.48 -25.58 -10.12
C LEU A 9 2.25 -25.51 -8.80
N ASN A 10 3.00 -24.42 -8.62
CA ASN A 10 3.66 -24.11 -7.36
C ASN A 10 2.83 -23.11 -6.56
N LEU A 11 2.58 -23.41 -5.28
CA LEU A 11 1.92 -22.51 -4.34
C LEU A 11 2.93 -22.06 -3.30
N PHE A 12 3.12 -20.75 -3.18
CA PHE A 12 3.96 -20.14 -2.17
C PHE A 12 3.10 -19.28 -1.24
N GLY A 13 3.31 -19.44 0.07
CA GLY A 13 2.85 -18.46 1.04
C GLY A 13 3.84 -17.29 1.09
N SER A 14 3.34 -16.06 1.07
CA SER A 14 4.14 -14.85 1.27
C SER A 14 3.52 -14.00 2.37
N PHE A 15 4.30 -13.66 3.38
CA PHE A 15 3.86 -12.87 4.52
C PHE A 15 4.98 -11.94 4.96
N ARG A 16 4.63 -10.67 5.22
CA ARG A 16 5.58 -9.57 5.52
C ARG A 16 6.53 -9.27 4.36
N TYR A 17 7.44 -8.36 4.64
CA TYR A 17 8.50 -7.91 3.77
C TYR A 17 9.78 -8.70 4.09
N GLY A 18 10.50 -9.10 3.05
CA GLY A 18 11.81 -9.75 3.13
C GLY A 18 12.97 -8.76 3.16
N PHE A 19 14.18 -9.31 3.11
CA PHE A 19 15.39 -8.52 2.98
C PHE A 19 15.37 -7.73 1.67
N ASN A 20 15.66 -6.42 1.73
CA ASN A 20 15.62 -5.45 0.64
C ASN A 20 14.25 -5.05 0.07
N ASP A 21 13.12 -5.61 0.50
CA ASP A 21 11.80 -5.25 -0.06
C ASP A 21 11.48 -3.76 0.09
N TYR A 22 11.82 -3.15 1.24
CA TYR A 22 11.67 -1.71 1.43
C TYR A 22 12.55 -0.90 0.46
N LYS A 23 13.80 -1.31 0.28
CA LYS A 23 14.73 -0.65 -0.65
C LYS A 23 14.19 -0.71 -2.08
N THR A 24 13.70 -1.88 -2.49
CA THR A 24 13.07 -2.08 -3.80
C THR A 24 11.83 -1.21 -3.95
N SER A 25 10.97 -1.16 -2.92
CA SER A 25 9.73 -0.36 -2.95
C SER A 25 10.01 1.13 -3.10
N VAL A 26 11.02 1.67 -2.39
CA VAL A 26 11.46 3.07 -2.53
C VAL A 26 12.04 3.31 -3.92
N ALA A 27 12.88 2.41 -4.44
CA ALA A 27 13.46 2.58 -5.78
C ALA A 27 12.39 2.60 -6.89
N ILE A 28 11.31 1.81 -6.74
CA ILE A 28 10.15 1.86 -7.65
C ILE A 28 9.48 3.23 -7.58
N LEU A 29 9.28 3.76 -6.37
CA LEU A 29 8.68 5.08 -6.17
C LEU A 29 9.54 6.18 -6.79
N ASP A 30 10.86 6.15 -6.57
CA ASP A 30 11.81 7.12 -7.10
C ASP A 30 11.83 7.10 -8.63
N GLU A 31 11.93 5.93 -9.25
CA GLU A 31 11.92 5.79 -10.71
C GLU A 31 10.61 6.32 -11.30
N ASN A 32 9.48 6.01 -10.66
CA ASN A 32 8.17 6.47 -11.10
C ASN A 32 8.03 8.01 -11.05
N HIS A 33 8.70 8.68 -10.12
CA HIS A 33 8.65 10.14 -9.94
C HIS A 33 9.83 10.88 -10.58
N ARG A 34 10.75 10.19 -11.25
CA ARG A 34 12.00 10.78 -11.76
C ARG A 34 11.81 11.98 -12.70
N ASN A 35 10.68 12.03 -13.42
CA ASN A 35 10.33 13.08 -14.38
C ASN A 35 9.32 14.09 -13.82
N GLY A 36 9.18 14.17 -12.49
CA GLY A 36 8.13 14.95 -11.83
C GLY A 36 6.88 14.11 -11.55
N LYS A 37 6.18 14.46 -10.46
CA LYS A 37 4.99 13.74 -10.00
C LYS A 37 3.84 13.80 -11.00
N GLU A 38 3.73 14.89 -11.74
CA GLU A 38 2.76 15.11 -12.79
C GLU A 38 2.94 14.19 -14.00
N ASN A 39 4.14 13.65 -14.19
CA ASN A 39 4.48 12.72 -15.27
C ASN A 39 4.67 11.28 -14.76
N ALA A 40 4.22 10.98 -13.54
CA ALA A 40 4.33 9.65 -12.95
C ALA A 40 3.53 8.63 -13.77
N ALA A 41 4.13 7.47 -14.04
CA ALA A 41 3.47 6.39 -14.79
C ALA A 41 2.32 5.76 -13.98
N ILE A 42 2.46 5.75 -12.64
CA ILE A 42 1.48 5.24 -11.70
C ILE A 42 1.21 6.31 -10.64
N ASP A 43 -0.06 6.67 -10.45
CA ASP A 43 -0.50 7.54 -9.36
C ASP A 43 -0.70 6.74 -8.07
N PHE A 44 0.37 6.55 -7.30
CA PHE A 44 0.30 5.89 -6.00
C PHE A 44 -0.46 6.70 -4.94
N GLU A 45 -0.55 8.02 -5.09
CA GLU A 45 -1.21 8.89 -4.11
C GLU A 45 -2.74 8.72 -4.16
N SER A 46 -3.29 8.32 -5.31
CA SER A 46 -4.71 7.96 -5.45
C SER A 46 -5.17 6.85 -4.50
N LEU A 47 -4.25 6.01 -4.00
CA LEU A 47 -4.56 4.98 -3.01
C LEU A 47 -4.87 5.58 -1.63
N ILE A 48 -4.35 6.77 -1.33
CA ILE A 48 -4.54 7.47 -0.07
C ILE A 48 -5.89 8.20 -0.14
N ALA A 49 -6.93 7.52 0.33
CA ALA A 49 -8.30 8.03 0.32
C ALA A 49 -8.52 9.16 1.33
N HIS A 50 -7.84 9.12 2.48
CA HIS A 50 -8.03 10.08 3.56
C HIS A 50 -6.72 10.43 4.26
N ARG A 51 -6.61 11.69 4.67
CA ARG A 51 -5.55 12.21 5.54
C ARG A 51 -6.19 12.82 6.77
N PHE A 52 -5.71 12.41 7.93
CA PHE A 52 -6.19 12.87 9.23
C PHE A 52 -5.06 13.57 9.98
N LYS A 53 -5.44 14.49 10.87
CA LYS A 53 -4.54 14.99 11.90
C LYS A 53 -4.37 13.97 13.01
N PHE A 54 -3.36 14.17 13.86
CA PHE A 54 -3.08 13.24 14.94
C PHE A 54 -4.19 13.20 16.01
N ASP A 55 -4.86 14.32 16.27
CA ASP A 55 -6.00 14.43 17.20
C ASP A 55 -7.28 13.74 16.67
N GLU A 56 -7.37 13.51 15.37
CA GLU A 56 -8.46 12.79 14.70
C GLU A 56 -8.20 11.28 14.58
N ALA A 57 -7.20 10.73 15.27
CA ALA A 57 -6.81 9.33 15.13
C ALA A 57 -7.95 8.33 15.45
N ILE A 58 -8.84 8.68 16.39
CA ILE A 58 -10.00 7.84 16.72
C ILE A 58 -10.98 7.81 15.55
N ASP A 59 -11.28 8.98 14.97
CA ASP A 59 -12.19 9.09 13.82
C ASP A 59 -11.63 8.35 12.60
N ALA A 60 -10.30 8.44 12.38
CA ALA A 60 -9.60 7.71 11.34
C ALA A 60 -9.76 6.19 11.50
N TYR A 61 -9.68 5.68 12.73
CA TYR A 61 -9.86 4.26 13.03
C TYR A 61 -11.30 3.81 12.76
N ASP A 62 -12.29 4.57 13.24
CA ASP A 62 -13.70 4.25 13.08
C ASP A 62 -14.12 4.28 11.59
N LEU A 63 -13.56 5.21 10.81
CA LEU A 63 -13.78 5.27 9.36
C LEU A 63 -13.32 3.97 8.66
N ILE A 64 -12.10 3.50 8.95
CA ILE A 64 -11.55 2.27 8.35
C ILE A 64 -12.37 1.05 8.79
N LYS A 65 -12.64 0.95 10.09
CA LYS A 65 -13.41 -0.17 10.67
C LYS A 65 -14.81 -0.27 10.08
N GLY A 66 -15.43 0.87 9.76
CA GLY A 66 -16.76 0.94 9.12
C GLY A 66 -16.81 0.47 7.67
N GLY A 67 -15.67 0.23 7.00
CA GLY A 67 -15.63 -0.24 5.61
C GLY A 67 -16.04 0.82 4.57
N ASN A 68 -15.94 2.10 4.91
CA ASN A 68 -16.43 3.24 4.13
C ASN A 68 -15.58 3.59 2.90
N ASN A 69 -15.32 2.64 1.99
CA ASN A 69 -14.49 2.83 0.78
C ASN A 69 -13.09 3.43 1.03
N CYS A 70 -12.55 3.28 2.24
CA CYS A 70 -11.22 3.76 2.60
C CYS A 70 -10.16 2.69 2.30
N HIS A 71 -9.51 2.77 1.12
CA HIS A 71 -8.44 1.84 0.73
C HIS A 71 -7.16 2.03 1.57
N LYS A 72 -6.80 3.28 1.86
CA LYS A 72 -5.72 3.66 2.77
C LYS A 72 -6.01 5.01 3.40
N CYS A 73 -5.84 5.13 4.71
CA CYS A 73 -5.73 6.43 5.37
C CYS A 73 -4.29 6.66 5.85
N ILE A 74 -3.93 7.93 6.02
CA ILE A 74 -2.68 8.35 6.66
C ILE A 74 -3.05 9.31 7.80
N ILE A 75 -2.53 9.03 8.99
CA ILE A 75 -2.55 9.96 10.12
C ILE A 75 -1.24 10.72 10.08
N SER A 76 -1.32 12.04 10.06
CA SER A 76 -0.15 12.91 10.11
C SER A 76 0.54 12.77 11.47
N GLY A 77 1.85 12.98 11.52
CA GLY A 77 2.60 12.94 12.78
C GLY A 77 2.08 13.98 13.79
N PRO A 78 2.41 13.82 15.08
CA PRO A 78 2.10 14.82 16.10
C PRO A 78 2.80 16.15 15.77
N GLU A 79 2.13 17.27 16.07
CA GLU A 79 2.74 18.61 16.09
C GLU A 79 3.66 18.81 17.30
#